data_AF-A0A5J4SPR8-F1
#
_entry.id   AF-A0A5J4SPR8-F1
#
_cell.length_a   1.000
_cell.length_b   1.000
_cell.length_c   1.000
_cell.angle_alpha   90.00
_cell.angle_beta   90.00
_cell.angle_gamma   90.00
#
_symmetry.space_group_name_H-M   'P 1'
#
loop_
_entity.id
_entity.type
_entity.pdbx_description
1 polymer ?
#
loop_
_entity_poly.entity_id
_entity_poly.type
_entity_poly.pdbx_seq_one_letter_code
_entity_poly.pdbx_strand_id
1 'polypeptide(L)'
;MASYCNEYINARIISVIIAGCALFVAWRNLKGLWRAQSLQAQMGLIQLENEVRKNHSQFKIAFRKYDDEYQKKQDSTLLQMMNIERTNAFELYISTADKLAALINSQFLKGQFHKRNWKDEYFAIFEEVKKCYQSDDTIISGKNT
;
A
#
# COMPACT_ATOMS: atom_id res chain seq x y z
N MET A 1 38.90 56.57 6.21
CA MET A 1 37.55 55.97 6.26
C MET A 1 37.22 55.01 5.11
N ALA A 2 37.93 55.04 3.97
CA ALA A 2 37.63 54.16 2.83
C ALA A 2 37.97 52.66 3.02
N SER A 3 38.97 52.32 3.85
CA SER A 3 39.44 50.92 4.02
C SER A 3 38.43 50.02 4.74
N TYR A 4 37.79 50.52 5.80
CA TYR A 4 36.78 49.77 6.56
C TYR A 4 35.53 49.45 5.75
N CYS A 5 35.17 50.32 4.79
CA CYS A 5 34.01 50.10 3.93
C CYS A 5 34.26 48.92 2.96
N ASN A 6 35.49 48.78 2.48
CA ASN A 6 35.87 47.71 1.54
C ASN A 6 35.95 46.33 2.20
N GLU A 7 36.46 46.26 3.43
CA GLU A 7 36.45 45.02 4.24
C GLU A 7 35.02 44.59 4.62
N TYR A 8 34.15 45.53 4.95
CA TYR A 8 32.75 45.25 5.30
C TYR A 8 31.96 44.74 4.08
N ILE A 9 32.19 45.32 2.90
CA ILE A 9 31.61 44.86 1.63
C ILE A 9 32.11 43.45 1.28
N ASN A 10 33.43 43.19 1.43
CA ASN A 10 33.99 41.86 1.21
C ASN A 10 33.45 40.81 2.18
N ALA A 11 33.31 41.13 3.47
CA ALA A 11 32.74 40.23 4.47
C ALA A 11 31.26 39.91 4.15
N ARG A 12 30.48 40.90 3.70
CA ARG A 12 29.10 40.69 3.24
C ARG A 12 29.05 39.76 2.02
N ILE A 13 29.90 39.97 1.02
CA ILE A 13 29.96 39.13 -0.18
C ILE A 13 30.31 37.68 0.19
N ILE A 14 31.31 37.46 1.06
CA ILE A 14 31.70 36.13 1.53
C ILE A 14 30.54 35.46 2.29
N SER A 15 29.83 36.19 3.15
CA SER A 15 28.67 35.65 3.88
C SER A 15 27.53 35.21 2.95
N VAL A 16 27.29 35.96 1.86
CA VAL A 16 26.28 35.62 0.84
C VAL A 16 26.70 34.36 0.06
N ILE A 17 27.98 34.23 -0.28
CA ILE A 17 28.51 33.03 -0.94
C ILE A 17 28.35 31.80 -0.04
N ILE A 18 28.69 31.91 1.25
CA ILE A 18 28.53 30.82 2.23
C ILE A 18 27.04 30.44 2.39
N ALA A 19 26.15 31.43 2.50
CA ALA A 19 24.71 31.19 2.58
C ALA A 19 24.16 30.51 1.31
N GLY A 20 24.63 30.91 0.14
CA GLY A 20 24.29 30.27 -1.15
C GLY A 20 24.76 28.81 -1.22
N CYS A 21 25.99 28.53 -0.79
CA CYS A 21 26.51 27.17 -0.69
C CYS A 21 25.71 26.31 0.30
N ALA A 22 25.34 26.86 1.46
CA ALA A 22 24.53 26.17 2.45
C ALA A 22 23.13 25.82 1.92
N LEU A 23 22.47 26.76 1.21
CA LEU A 23 21.20 26.52 0.54
C LEU A 23 21.31 25.44 -0.55
N PHE A 24 22.40 25.45 -1.32
CA PHE A 24 22.64 24.43 -2.35
C PHE A 24 22.81 23.03 -1.74
N VAL A 25 23.58 22.91 -0.65
CA VAL A 25 23.75 21.65 0.09
C VAL A 25 22.43 21.19 0.71
N ALA A 26 21.69 22.09 1.35
CA ALA A 26 20.37 21.79 1.92
C ALA A 26 19.40 21.30 0.83
N TRP A 27 19.38 21.94 -0.33
CA TRP A 27 18.58 21.52 -1.48
C TRP A 27 18.96 20.13 -1.98
N ARG A 28 20.26 19.81 -2.07
CA ARG A 28 20.72 18.47 -2.47
C ARG A 28 20.32 17.41 -1.45
N ASN A 29 20.43 17.71 -0.15
CA ASN A 29 20.02 16.80 0.92
C ASN A 29 18.51 16.55 0.92
N LEU A 30 17.70 17.59 0.70
CA LEU A 30 16.27 17.47 0.47
C LEU A 30 15.97 16.54 -0.72
N LYS A 31 16.59 16.76 -1.88
CA LYS A 31 16.42 15.87 -3.05
C LYS A 31 16.78 14.42 -2.74
N GLY A 32 17.82 14.17 -1.93
CA GLY A 32 18.19 12.84 -1.46
C GLY A 32 17.11 12.19 -0.59
N LEU A 33 16.58 12.94 0.38
CA LEU A 33 15.48 12.49 1.26
C LEU A 33 14.21 12.15 0.47
N TRP A 34 13.82 12.99 -0.48
CA TRP A 34 12.66 12.75 -1.35
C TRP A 34 12.80 11.45 -2.16
N ARG A 35 14.00 11.18 -2.69
CA ARG A 35 14.28 9.92 -3.41
C ARG A 35 14.21 8.71 -2.49
N ALA A 36 14.78 8.79 -1.29
CA ALA A 36 14.73 7.70 -0.31
C ALA A 36 13.29 7.38 0.10
N GLN A 37 12.48 8.41 0.39
CA GLN A 37 11.06 8.24 0.70
C GLN A 37 10.27 7.66 -0.48
N SER A 38 10.56 8.09 -1.72
CA SER A 38 9.91 7.53 -2.92
C SER A 38 10.24 6.05 -3.11
N LEU A 39 11.49 5.65 -2.84
CA LEU A 39 11.94 4.26 -2.95
C LEU A 39 11.29 3.39 -1.87
N GLN A 40 11.21 3.92 -0.64
CA GLN A 40 10.55 3.23 0.47
C GLN A 40 9.05 3.06 0.21
N ALA A 41 8.39 4.08 -0.36
CA ALA A 41 7.01 4.01 -0.81
C ALA A 41 6.81 2.94 -1.89
N GLN A 42 7.74 2.86 -2.86
CA GLN A 42 7.77 1.83 -3.90
C GLN A 42 7.88 0.43 -3.33
N MET A 43 8.84 0.21 -2.44
CA MET A 43 9.03 -1.10 -1.82
C MET A 43 7.83 -1.50 -0.96
N GLY A 44 7.29 -0.57 -0.16
CA GLY A 44 6.11 -0.84 0.65
C GLY A 44 4.88 -1.19 -0.19
N LEU A 45 4.69 -0.50 -1.32
CA LEU A 45 3.60 -0.79 -2.24
C LEU A 45 3.77 -2.15 -2.92
N ILE A 46 4.96 -2.46 -3.45
CA ILE A 46 5.25 -3.77 -4.07
C ILE A 46 5.08 -4.91 -3.05
N GLN A 47 5.55 -4.72 -1.82
CA GLN A 47 5.39 -5.71 -0.76
C GLN A 47 3.91 -5.97 -0.49
N LEU A 48 3.10 -4.91 -0.36
CA LEU A 48 1.69 -5.03 -0.08
C LEU A 48 0.90 -5.65 -1.26
N GLU A 49 1.24 -5.30 -2.50
CA GLU A 49 0.69 -5.96 -3.70
C GLU A 49 1.00 -7.46 -3.73
N ASN A 50 2.23 -7.84 -3.35
CA ASN A 50 2.63 -9.24 -3.26
C ASN A 50 1.90 -9.98 -2.13
N GLU A 51 1.70 -9.33 -0.97
CA GLU A 51 0.91 -9.86 0.14
C GLU A 51 -0.54 -10.10 -0.27
N VAL A 52 -1.18 -9.13 -0.93
CA VAL A 52 -2.55 -9.27 -1.46
C VAL A 52 -2.64 -10.46 -2.42
N ARG A 53 -1.70 -10.59 -3.36
CA ARG A 53 -1.67 -11.71 -4.32
C ARG A 53 -1.52 -13.06 -3.61
N LYS A 54 -0.63 -13.14 -2.61
CA LYS A 54 -0.41 -14.35 -1.82
C LYS A 54 -1.65 -14.73 -1.04
N ASN A 55 -2.25 -13.78 -0.33
CA ASN A 55 -3.43 -14.01 0.51
C ASN A 55 -4.66 -14.37 -0.33
N HIS A 56 -4.83 -13.73 -1.49
CA HIS A 56 -5.88 -14.10 -2.44
C HIS A 56 -5.75 -15.56 -2.91
N SER A 57 -4.53 -16.00 -3.23
CA SER A 57 -4.26 -17.39 -3.61
C SER A 57 -4.59 -18.36 -2.47
N GLN A 58 -4.19 -18.04 -1.24
CA GLN A 58 -4.49 -18.85 -0.05
C GLN A 58 -6.00 -18.95 0.20
N PHE A 59 -6.73 -17.85 0.08
CA PHE A 59 -8.18 -17.83 0.16
C PHE A 59 -8.81 -18.76 -0.88
N LYS A 60 -8.40 -18.69 -2.15
CA LYS A 60 -8.92 -19.58 -3.21
C LYS A 60 -8.68 -21.06 -2.91
N ILE A 61 -7.51 -21.40 -2.37
CA ILE A 61 -7.17 -22.78 -2.00
C ILE A 61 -8.06 -23.26 -0.85
N ALA A 62 -8.18 -22.47 0.22
CA ALA A 62 -9.01 -22.82 1.38
C ALA A 62 -10.49 -22.93 1.00
N PHE A 63 -10.96 -22.04 0.12
CA PHE A 63 -12.32 -22.07 -0.41
C PHE A 63 -12.59 -23.35 -1.22
N ARG A 64 -11.71 -23.69 -2.17
CA ARG A 64 -11.88 -24.92 -2.98
C ARG A 64 -11.89 -26.16 -2.11
N LYS A 65 -10.98 -26.25 -1.14
CA LYS A 65 -10.95 -27.37 -0.19
C LYS A 65 -12.25 -27.50 0.58
N TYR A 66 -12.82 -26.39 1.04
CA TYR A 66 -14.09 -26.39 1.76
C TYR A 66 -15.25 -26.87 0.87
N ASP A 67 -15.35 -26.38 -0.37
CA ASP A 67 -16.40 -26.78 -1.32
C ASP A 67 -16.29 -28.28 -1.68
N ASP A 68 -15.07 -28.74 -1.99
CA ASP A 68 -14.80 -30.16 -2.27
C ASP A 68 -15.26 -31.06 -1.11
N GLU A 69 -15.06 -30.63 0.14
CA GLU A 69 -15.43 -31.42 1.32
C GLU A 69 -16.93 -31.30 1.66
N TYR A 70 -17.52 -30.11 1.48
CA TYR A 70 -18.96 -29.89 1.62
C TYR A 70 -19.76 -30.83 0.72
N GLN A 71 -19.32 -31.01 -0.53
CA GLN A 71 -19.97 -31.89 -1.49
C GLN A 71 -19.87 -33.38 -1.13
N LYS A 72 -18.86 -33.80 -0.37
CA LYS A 72 -18.67 -35.21 0.02
C LYS A 72 -19.58 -35.66 1.16
N LYS A 73 -20.25 -34.75 1.88
CA LYS A 73 -21.20 -35.04 2.99
C LYS A 73 -20.65 -35.95 4.11
N GLN A 74 -19.32 -36.02 4.29
CA GLN A 74 -18.68 -37.11 5.03
C GLN A 74 -18.36 -36.82 6.51
N ASP A 75 -17.99 -35.59 6.89
CA ASP A 75 -17.64 -35.28 8.29
C ASP A 75 -17.91 -33.81 8.67
N SER A 76 -18.80 -33.59 9.66
CA SER A 76 -19.18 -32.25 10.12
C SER A 76 -18.04 -31.53 10.85
N THR A 77 -17.16 -32.25 11.53
CA THR A 77 -16.08 -31.67 12.35
C THR A 77 -14.97 -31.14 11.44
N LEU A 78 -14.58 -31.94 10.45
CA LEU A 78 -13.64 -31.54 9.40
C LEU A 78 -14.17 -30.32 8.63
N LEU A 79 -15.44 -30.35 8.25
CA LEU A 79 -16.10 -29.25 7.55
C LEU A 79 -16.07 -27.93 8.36
N GLN A 80 -16.29 -28.01 9.68
CA GLN A 80 -16.18 -26.83 10.57
C GLN A 80 -14.76 -26.28 10.63
N MET A 81 -13.75 -27.14 10.76
CA MET A 81 -12.34 -26.72 10.77
C MET A 81 -11.95 -26.04 9.45
N MET A 82 -12.37 -26.60 8.33
CA MET A 82 -12.11 -26.04 7.00
C MET A 82 -12.86 -24.73 6.76
N ASN A 83 -14.08 -24.58 7.31
CA ASN A 83 -14.79 -23.30 7.28
C ASN A 83 -14.04 -22.21 8.06
N ILE A 84 -13.47 -22.55 9.23
CA ILE A 84 -12.64 -21.61 10.01
C ILE A 84 -11.39 -21.22 9.20
N GLU A 85 -10.68 -22.19 8.60
CA GLU A 85 -9.51 -21.92 7.76
C GLU A 85 -9.86 -20.98 6.59
N ARG A 86 -10.96 -21.25 5.90
CA ARG A 86 -11.48 -20.41 4.81
C ARG A 86 -11.82 -18.99 5.29
N THR A 87 -12.45 -18.87 6.45
CA THR A 87 -12.83 -17.57 7.05
C THR A 87 -11.59 -16.75 7.39
N ASN A 88 -10.61 -17.36 8.05
CA ASN A 88 -9.36 -16.70 8.39
C ASN A 88 -8.59 -16.24 7.14
N ALA A 89 -8.54 -17.08 6.10
CA ALA A 89 -7.89 -16.74 4.84
C ALA A 89 -8.62 -15.59 4.11
N PHE A 90 -9.95 -15.56 4.18
CA PHE A 90 -10.77 -14.47 3.65
C PHE A 90 -10.49 -13.16 4.39
N GLU A 91 -10.57 -13.15 5.73
CA GLU A 91 -10.30 -11.96 6.53
C GLU A 91 -8.90 -11.39 6.29
N LEU A 92 -7.90 -12.27 6.16
CA LEU A 92 -6.54 -11.86 5.87
C LEU A 92 -6.42 -11.23 4.48
N TYR A 93 -7.04 -11.83 3.45
CA TYR A 93 -7.08 -11.25 2.10
C TYR A 93 -7.73 -9.87 2.11
N ILE A 94 -8.93 -9.74 2.68
CA ILE A 94 -9.65 -8.46 2.76
C ILE A 94 -8.83 -7.41 3.52
N SER A 95 -8.29 -7.75 4.69
CA SER A 95 -7.49 -6.80 5.47
C SER A 95 -6.30 -6.28 4.67
N THR A 96 -5.62 -7.13 3.90
CA THR A 96 -4.52 -6.69 3.03
C THR A 96 -4.99 -5.87 1.82
N ALA A 97 -6.13 -6.22 1.22
CA ALA A 97 -6.72 -5.47 0.12
C ALA A 97 -7.15 -4.07 0.58
N ASP A 98 -7.75 -3.94 1.76
CA ASP A 98 -8.13 -2.65 2.35
C ASP A 98 -6.92 -1.78 2.66
N LYS A 99 -5.84 -2.37 3.20
CA LYS A 99 -4.57 -1.66 3.41
C LYS A 99 -4.02 -1.13 2.08
N LEU A 100 -4.06 -1.92 1.01
CA LEU A 100 -3.61 -1.50 -0.31
C LEU A 100 -4.50 -0.38 -0.86
N ALA A 101 -5.81 -0.51 -0.74
CA ALA A 101 -6.77 0.50 -1.15
C ALA A 101 -6.58 1.83 -0.41
N ALA A 102 -6.36 1.78 0.91
CA ALA A 102 -6.06 2.95 1.74
C ALA A 102 -4.74 3.62 1.32
N LEU A 103 -3.70 2.83 1.05
CA LEU A 103 -2.42 3.34 0.56
C LEU A 103 -2.57 4.03 -0.80
N ILE A 104 -3.30 3.42 -1.74
CA ILE A 104 -3.65 3.99 -3.05
C ILE A 104 -4.41 5.32 -2.90
N ASN A 105 -5.35 5.39 -1.96
CA ASN A 105 -6.17 6.57 -1.72
C ASN A 105 -5.46 7.70 -0.94
N SER A 106 -4.34 7.41 -0.26
CA SER A 106 -3.64 8.34 0.66
C SER A 106 -3.01 9.59 0.00
N GLN A 107 -3.18 9.81 -1.30
CA GLN A 107 -2.56 10.86 -2.13
C GLN A 107 -1.03 10.88 -2.15
N PHE A 108 -0.35 10.23 -1.20
CA PHE A 108 1.10 10.09 -1.10
C PHE A 108 1.71 9.52 -2.39
N LEU A 109 0.98 8.61 -3.05
CA LEU A 109 1.40 7.97 -4.28
C LEU A 109 1.18 8.83 -5.54
N LYS A 110 0.27 9.81 -5.52
CA LYS A 110 0.01 10.69 -6.68
C LYS A 110 1.23 11.56 -7.01
N GLY A 111 1.96 12.02 -6.00
CA GLY A 111 3.18 12.81 -6.19
C GLY A 111 4.38 11.98 -6.69
N GLN A 112 4.41 10.68 -6.36
CA GLN A 112 5.55 9.80 -6.63
C GLN A 112 5.37 8.93 -7.89
N PHE A 113 4.13 8.67 -8.31
CA PHE A 113 3.78 7.75 -9.40
C PHE A 113 2.70 8.31 -10.32
N HIS A 114 3.02 9.43 -10.97
CA HIS A 114 2.11 10.15 -11.86
C HIS A 114 1.65 9.34 -13.10
N LYS A 115 2.32 8.23 -13.44
CA LYS A 115 1.98 7.38 -14.60
C LYS A 115 1.00 6.24 -14.29
N ARG A 116 0.76 5.93 -13.00
CA ARG A 116 -0.20 4.87 -12.62
C ARG A 116 -1.59 5.46 -12.46
N ASN A 117 -2.60 4.77 -12.99
CA ASN A 117 -3.99 5.15 -12.77
C ASN A 117 -4.50 4.54 -11.47
N TRP A 118 -4.12 5.19 -10.37
CA TRP A 118 -4.50 4.80 -9.00
C TRP A 118 -6.01 4.66 -8.78
N LYS A 119 -6.81 5.43 -9.52
CA LYS A 119 -8.27 5.35 -9.42
C LYS A 119 -8.79 4.01 -9.94
N ASP A 120 -8.32 3.60 -11.12
CA ASP A 120 -8.73 2.33 -11.73
C ASP A 120 -8.26 1.13 -10.89
N GLU A 121 -7.04 1.19 -10.36
CA GLU A 121 -6.50 0.14 -9.49
C GLU A 121 -7.28 0.00 -8.19
N TYR A 122 -7.66 1.13 -7.56
CA TYR A 122 -8.55 1.12 -6.40
C TYR A 122 -9.90 0.47 -6.72
N PHE A 123 -10.52 0.85 -7.85
CA PHE A 123 -11.80 0.26 -8.26
C PHE A 123 -11.69 -1.23 -8.58
N ALA A 124 -10.59 -1.68 -9.17
CA ALA A 124 -10.35 -3.08 -9.43
C ALA A 124 -10.28 -3.90 -8.13
N ILE A 125 -9.55 -3.41 -7.12
CA ILE A 125 -9.48 -4.04 -5.79
C ILE A 125 -10.86 -4.04 -5.13
N PHE A 126 -11.58 -2.92 -5.17
CA PHE A 126 -12.91 -2.79 -4.59
C PHE A 126 -13.92 -3.77 -5.22
N GLU A 127 -13.95 -3.88 -6.56
CA GLU A 127 -14.85 -4.81 -7.25
C GLU A 127 -14.47 -6.27 -7.00
N GLU A 128 -13.18 -6.60 -6.85
CA GLU A 128 -12.75 -7.95 -6.48
C GLU A 128 -13.19 -8.32 -5.05
N VAL A 129 -12.96 -7.43 -4.09
CA VAL A 129 -13.43 -7.59 -2.71
C VAL A 129 -14.95 -7.73 -2.64
N LYS A 130 -15.67 -6.87 -3.35
CA LYS A 130 -17.13 -6.90 -3.44
C LYS A 130 -17.65 -8.22 -4.01
N LYS A 131 -17.02 -8.79 -5.04
CA LYS A 131 -17.38 -10.12 -5.56
C LYS A 131 -17.21 -11.19 -4.49
N CYS A 132 -16.17 -11.11 -3.68
CA CYS A 132 -16.00 -12.04 -2.58
C CYS A 132 -17.13 -11.89 -1.54
N TYR A 133 -17.55 -10.68 -1.19
CA TYR A 133 -18.67 -10.45 -0.27
C TYR A 133 -20.06 -10.78 -0.83
N GLN A 134 -20.25 -10.65 -2.15
CA GLN A 134 -21.53 -10.87 -2.83
C GLN A 134 -21.69 -12.29 -3.36
N SER A 135 -20.63 -13.09 -3.36
CA SER A 135 -20.71 -14.52 -3.62
C SER A 135 -21.61 -15.15 -2.54
N ASP A 136 -22.67 -15.83 -2.99
CA ASP A 136 -23.60 -16.61 -2.14
C ASP A 136 -22.87 -17.67 -1.29
N ASP A 137 -21.58 -17.92 -1.56
CA ASP A 137 -20.72 -18.84 -0.83
C ASP A 137 -19.95 -18.18 0.32
N THR A 138 -20.12 -16.88 0.57
CA THR A 138 -19.54 -16.21 1.75
C THR A 138 -20.57 -16.01 2.86
N ILE A 139 -20.04 -16.01 4.09
CA ILE A 139 -20.72 -16.13 5.40
C ILE A 139 -21.85 -15.10 5.63
N ILE A 140 -21.97 -14.08 4.77
CA ILE A 140 -22.93 -12.97 4.90
C ILE A 140 -24.22 -13.21 4.09
N SER A 141 -24.29 -14.27 3.27
CA SER A 141 -25.58 -14.73 2.72
C SER A 141 -26.37 -15.55 3.75
N GLY A 142 -26.52 -15.00 4.96
CA GLY A 142 -27.64 -15.31 5.83
C GLY A 142 -28.87 -14.54 5.35
N LYS A 143 -29.27 -14.70 4.09
CA LYS A 143 -30.59 -14.25 3.66
C LYS A 143 -31.58 -15.32 4.05
N ASN A 144 -32.18 -15.10 5.22
CA ASN A 144 -33.44 -15.67 5.70
C ASN A 144 -34.25 -16.37 4.59
N THR A 145 -34.23 -17.70 4.60
CA THR A 145 -35.34 -18.53 4.16
C THR A 145 -35.72 -19.44 5.30
#